data_AF-A0AAP0S477-F1
#
_entry.id   AF-A0AAP0S477-F1
#
_cell.length_a   1.000
_cell.length_b   1.000
_cell.length_c   1.000
_cell.angle_alpha   90.00
_cell.angle_beta   90.00
_cell.angle_gamma   90.00
#
_symmetry.space_group_name_H-M   'P 1'
#
loop_
_entity.id
_entity.type
_entity.pdbx_description
1 polymer ?
#
loop_
_entity_poly.entity_id
_entity_poly.type
_entity_poly.pdbx_seq_one_letter_code
_entity_poly.pdbx_strand_id
1 'polypeptide(L)'
;MDEEYDVFVLGTGLRECILCCLLSVDGLKVLHMDRNDYYGGESSSLNLTQLYAESLAHCQGGSPYIYPLYGLGELPQAFARLSAVYGGTYMHKEPQCKVEFDKEGKAFGVTSEGETAKCKKVVCDTSYLPDKIQKVGKVARAICIMSHPIPDTNDSHSVRVILLQKQLDHKSDMYLFCCSYAHNVAAKGKYIPFVSTEAESDKPESYDATTHFEMTVKDVIAMYYKITGKALNLSVDLSAASATAEE
;
A
#
# COMPACT_ATOMS: atom_id res chain seq x y z
N MET A 1 11.74 45.87 -5.64
CA MET A 1 10.69 45.54 -4.66
C MET A 1 11.12 46.21 -3.38
N ASP A 2 10.64 47.45 -3.15
CA ASP A 2 10.89 48.20 -1.92
C ASP A 2 9.65 48.10 -1.02
N GLU A 3 9.13 46.89 -0.86
CA GLU A 3 8.00 46.61 0.01
C GLU A 3 8.51 45.93 1.28
N GLU A 4 8.35 46.61 2.41
CA GLU A 4 8.58 46.03 3.73
C GLU A 4 7.31 45.31 4.22
N TYR A 5 7.53 44.11 4.77
CA TYR A 5 6.51 43.27 5.38
C TYR A 5 6.81 43.12 6.86
N ASP A 6 5.77 43.04 7.68
CA ASP A 6 5.89 42.88 9.12
C ASP A 6 6.26 41.42 9.50
N VAL A 7 5.76 40.44 8.74
CA VAL A 7 6.01 39.00 9.00
C VAL A 7 6.19 38.23 7.70
N PHE A 8 7.19 37.35 7.66
CA PHE A 8 7.33 36.32 6.63
C PHE A 8 6.90 34.97 7.18
N VAL A 9 5.98 34.30 6.48
CA VAL A 9 5.56 32.94 6.81
C VAL A 9 5.97 32.03 5.66
N LEU A 10 6.77 31.01 5.98
CA LEU A 10 7.30 30.05 5.02
C LEU A 10 6.60 28.70 5.19
N GLY A 11 5.98 28.22 4.11
CA GLY A 11 5.22 26.97 4.07
C GLY A 11 3.72 27.20 4.12
N THR A 12 2.95 26.31 3.51
CA THR A 12 1.49 26.37 3.37
C THR A 12 0.78 25.25 4.14
N GLY A 13 1.39 24.79 5.24
CA GLY A 13 0.73 23.89 6.18
C GLY A 13 -0.41 24.57 6.91
N LEU A 14 -1.24 23.79 7.59
CA LEU A 14 -2.42 24.31 8.29
C LEU A 14 -2.05 25.37 9.34
N ARG A 15 -0.93 25.19 10.05
CA ARG A 15 -0.48 26.11 11.10
C ARG A 15 -0.06 27.45 10.49
N GLU A 16 0.72 27.39 9.42
CA GLU A 16 1.22 28.55 8.69
C GLU A 16 0.07 29.33 8.07
N CYS A 17 -0.89 28.65 7.45
CA CYS A 17 -2.10 29.27 6.91
C CYS A 17 -2.97 29.94 7.98
N ILE A 18 -3.19 29.27 9.13
CA ILE A 18 -3.95 29.86 10.24
C ILE A 18 -3.22 31.08 10.79
N LEU A 19 -1.91 30.98 10.99
CA LEU A 19 -1.10 32.08 11.53
C LEU A 19 -1.07 33.28 10.57
N CYS A 20 -0.86 33.06 9.27
CA CYS A 20 -0.99 34.08 8.23
C CYS A 20 -2.34 34.80 8.30
N CYS A 21 -3.42 34.03 8.42
CA CYS A 21 -4.77 34.58 8.51
C CYS A 21 -4.93 35.48 9.75
N LEU A 22 -4.55 34.98 10.94
CA LEU A 22 -4.66 35.74 12.19
C LEU A 22 -3.83 37.03 12.18
N LEU A 23 -2.58 36.95 11.73
CA LEU A 23 -1.69 38.11 11.64
C LEU A 23 -2.22 39.16 10.65
N SER A 24 -2.78 38.72 9.52
CA SER A 24 -3.39 39.62 8.54
C SER A 24 -4.66 40.29 9.08
N VAL A 25 -5.48 39.55 9.84
CA VAL A 25 -6.68 40.09 10.52
C VAL A 25 -6.30 41.17 11.55
N ASP A 26 -5.18 41.00 12.23
CA ASP A 26 -4.63 41.99 13.18
C ASP A 26 -3.94 43.19 12.49
N GLY A 27 -3.98 43.25 11.15
CA GLY A 27 -3.53 44.39 10.36
C GLY A 27 -2.04 44.37 9.99
N LEU A 28 -1.32 43.26 10.24
CA LEU A 28 0.08 43.11 9.84
C LEU A 28 0.19 42.79 8.34
N LYS A 29 1.21 43.35 7.68
CA LYS A 29 1.60 43.00 6.31
C LYS A 29 2.37 41.68 6.31
N VAL A 30 1.71 40.59 5.95
CA VAL A 30 2.30 39.25 5.92
C VAL A 30 2.67 38.87 4.50
N LEU A 31 3.91 38.40 4.28
CA LEU A 31 4.30 37.72 3.04
C LEU A 31 4.29 36.20 3.30
N HIS A 32 3.40 35.50 2.60
CA HIS A 32 3.28 34.05 2.68
C HIS A 32 3.97 33.41 1.46
N MET A 33 5.01 32.61 1.69
CA MET A 33 5.78 31.97 0.63
C MET A 33 5.91 30.47 0.87
N ASP A 34 5.96 29.68 -0.18
CA ASP A 34 6.28 28.25 -0.11
C ASP A 34 7.30 27.91 -1.20
N ARG A 35 8.09 26.87 -0.95
CA ARG A 35 8.97 26.26 -1.94
C ARG A 35 8.21 25.30 -2.86
N ASN A 36 7.07 24.78 -2.39
CA ASN A 36 6.22 23.86 -3.13
C ASN A 36 5.19 24.63 -3.99
N ASP A 37 4.80 24.07 -5.14
CA ASP A 37 3.75 24.60 -6.01
C ASP A 37 2.33 24.16 -5.61
N TYR A 38 2.19 23.57 -4.42
CA TYR A 38 0.94 23.08 -3.84
C TYR A 38 0.83 23.39 -2.33
N TYR A 39 -0.40 23.36 -1.81
CA TYR A 39 -0.70 23.59 -0.39
C TYR A 39 -0.46 22.35 0.49
N GLY A 40 0.03 22.56 1.72
CA GLY A 40 -0.05 21.58 2.81
C GLY A 40 1.24 20.85 3.17
N GLY A 41 2.35 21.06 2.44
CA GLY A 41 3.63 20.44 2.73
C GLY A 41 3.54 18.91 2.84
N GLU A 42 4.06 18.34 3.94
CA GLU A 42 4.01 16.88 4.20
C GLU A 42 2.59 16.31 4.34
N SER A 43 1.60 17.16 4.64
CA SER A 43 0.19 16.77 4.76
C SER A 43 -0.64 17.13 3.53
N SER A 44 0.02 17.46 2.42
CA SER A 44 -0.65 17.84 1.18
C SER A 44 -1.48 16.67 0.61
N SER A 45 -2.68 16.99 0.14
CA SER A 45 -3.49 16.05 -0.63
C SER A 45 -3.17 16.25 -2.11
N LEU A 46 -2.23 15.45 -2.61
CA LEU A 46 -1.80 15.51 -3.99
C LEU A 46 -2.80 14.79 -4.90
N ASN A 47 -3.06 15.36 -6.08
CA ASN A 47 -3.70 14.61 -7.13
C ASN A 47 -2.72 13.58 -7.74
N LEU A 48 -3.23 12.66 -8.55
CA LEU A 48 -2.42 11.55 -9.10
C LEU A 48 -1.21 12.05 -9.92
N THR A 49 -1.36 13.15 -10.66
CA THR A 49 -0.27 13.73 -11.47
C THR A 49 0.83 14.31 -10.59
N GLN A 50 0.45 15.03 -9.53
CA GLN A 50 1.40 15.58 -8.55
C GLN A 50 2.13 14.46 -7.81
N LEU A 51 1.39 13.45 -7.31
CA LEU A 51 1.98 12.29 -6.65
C LEU A 51 2.97 11.55 -7.55
N TYR A 52 2.63 11.38 -8.84
CA TYR A 52 3.51 10.77 -9.83
C TYR A 52 4.80 11.57 -9.99
N ALA A 53 4.70 12.89 -10.16
CA ALA A 53 5.84 13.77 -10.35
C ALA A 53 6.76 13.78 -9.12
N GLU A 54 6.20 13.86 -7.92
CA GLU A 54 6.97 13.78 -6.67
C GLU A 54 7.64 12.42 -6.49
N SER A 55 6.92 11.34 -6.75
CA SER A 55 7.47 9.99 -6.64
C SER A 55 8.62 9.79 -7.62
N LEU A 56 8.52 10.34 -8.83
CA LEU A 56 9.58 10.31 -9.84
C LEU A 56 10.80 11.12 -9.38
N ALA A 57 10.59 12.29 -8.76
CA ALA A 57 11.68 13.11 -8.23
C ALA A 57 12.37 12.47 -7.02
N HIS A 58 11.61 11.75 -6.19
CA HIS A 58 12.13 11.10 -4.99
C HIS A 58 12.84 9.77 -5.30
N CYS A 59 12.29 8.98 -6.23
CA CYS A 59 12.85 7.70 -6.61
C CYS A 59 13.99 7.91 -7.61
N GLN A 60 15.23 7.65 -7.18
CA GLN A 60 16.46 7.82 -7.99
C GLN A 60 16.57 6.85 -9.20
N GLY A 61 15.51 6.09 -9.51
CA GLY A 61 15.48 5.05 -10.55
C GLY A 61 14.77 5.45 -11.84
N GLY A 62 14.40 6.72 -12.04
CA GLY A 62 13.73 7.18 -13.27
C GLY A 62 12.29 6.66 -13.44
N SER A 63 11.70 6.15 -12.37
CA SER A 63 10.32 5.65 -12.29
C SER A 63 9.73 6.01 -10.93
N PRO A 64 8.42 6.30 -10.81
CA PRO A 64 7.79 6.60 -9.52
C PRO A 64 7.51 5.35 -8.66
N TYR A 65 7.93 4.16 -9.12
CA TYR A 65 7.63 2.89 -8.47
C TYR A 65 8.86 2.29 -7.82
N ILE A 66 8.63 1.66 -6.67
CA ILE A 66 9.61 0.82 -5.98
C ILE A 66 9.08 -0.61 -5.89
N TYR A 67 9.99 -1.57 -5.84
CA TYR A 67 9.67 -2.98 -5.65
C TYR A 67 10.68 -3.60 -4.67
N PRO A 68 10.24 -4.31 -3.62
CA PRO A 68 11.15 -4.90 -2.65
C PRO A 68 12.00 -5.99 -3.30
N LEU A 69 13.29 -6.02 -2.95
CA LEU A 69 14.13 -7.18 -3.21
C LEU A 69 13.50 -8.41 -2.54
N TYR A 70 13.59 -9.57 -3.20
CA TYR A 70 12.92 -10.82 -2.81
C TYR A 70 11.39 -10.83 -2.92
N GLY A 71 10.79 -9.74 -3.41
CA GLY A 71 9.38 -9.69 -3.80
C GLY A 71 8.42 -9.27 -2.68
N LEU A 72 7.15 -9.13 -3.04
CA LEU A 72 6.12 -8.57 -2.14
C LEU A 72 5.84 -9.42 -0.90
N GLY A 73 6.29 -10.68 -0.87
CA GLY A 73 6.22 -11.55 0.31
C GLY A 73 7.04 -11.03 1.49
N GLU A 74 8.00 -10.14 1.27
CA GLU A 74 8.79 -9.52 2.35
C GLU A 74 7.97 -8.52 3.17
N LEU A 75 6.97 -7.87 2.58
CA LEU A 75 6.12 -6.92 3.29
C LEU A 75 5.33 -7.56 4.45
N PRO A 76 4.54 -8.64 4.24
CA PRO A 76 3.85 -9.30 5.35
C PRO A 76 4.83 -9.91 6.36
N GLN A 77 6.01 -10.38 5.93
CA GLN A 77 7.05 -10.87 6.86
C GLN A 77 7.60 -9.75 7.75
N ALA A 78 7.85 -8.57 7.19
CA ALA A 78 8.32 -7.40 7.94
C ALA A 78 7.30 -6.98 9.01
N PHE A 79 6.01 -6.91 8.65
CA PHE A 79 4.94 -6.63 9.62
C PHE A 79 4.76 -7.74 10.65
N ALA A 80 4.94 -9.01 10.26
CA ALA A 80 4.89 -10.12 11.19
C ALA A 80 6.01 -10.05 12.23
N ARG A 81 7.24 -9.75 11.79
CA ARG A 81 8.37 -9.48 12.67
C ARG A 81 8.08 -8.31 13.62
N LEU A 82 7.57 -7.20 13.09
CA LEU A 82 7.21 -6.03 13.91
C LEU A 82 6.19 -6.41 14.98
N SER A 83 5.15 -7.17 14.62
CA SER A 83 4.16 -7.65 15.59
C SER A 83 4.79 -8.55 16.65
N ALA A 84 5.73 -9.42 16.29
CA ALA A 84 6.43 -10.29 17.24
C ALA A 84 7.29 -9.50 18.25
N VAL A 85 7.97 -8.42 17.80
CA VAL A 85 8.72 -7.50 18.69
C VAL A 85 7.83 -6.90 19.78
N TYR A 86 6.56 -6.62 19.45
CA TYR A 86 5.57 -6.11 20.41
C TYR A 86 4.76 -7.22 21.11
N GLY A 87 5.22 -8.47 21.07
CA GLY A 87 4.62 -9.60 21.80
C GLY A 87 3.55 -10.40 21.03
N GLY A 88 3.39 -10.15 19.73
CA GLY A 88 2.54 -10.96 18.86
C GLY A 88 3.04 -12.40 18.74
N THR A 89 2.14 -13.36 18.84
CA THR A 89 2.45 -14.79 18.67
C THR A 89 1.94 -15.27 17.32
N TYR A 90 2.82 -15.92 16.54
CA TYR A 90 2.51 -16.46 15.22
C TYR A 90 2.50 -17.98 15.25
N MET A 91 1.49 -18.58 14.63
CA MET A 91 1.35 -20.02 14.45
C MET A 91 1.15 -20.32 12.96
N HIS A 92 1.93 -21.27 12.43
CA HIS A 92 1.85 -21.72 11.04
C HIS A 92 1.46 -23.19 10.98
N LYS A 93 0.89 -23.60 9.83
CA LYS A 93 0.42 -24.98 9.57
C LYS A 93 -0.74 -25.40 10.49
N GLU A 94 -1.67 -24.50 10.74
CA GLU A 94 -2.93 -24.74 11.45
C GLU A 94 -4.09 -24.80 10.44
N PRO A 95 -4.33 -25.94 9.77
CA PRO A 95 -5.25 -26.02 8.64
C PRO A 95 -6.74 -25.96 9.03
N GLN A 96 -7.07 -26.09 10.31
CA GLN A 96 -8.46 -26.22 10.79
C GLN A 96 -8.85 -25.12 11.79
N CYS A 97 -8.58 -23.87 11.42
CA CYS A 97 -9.06 -22.71 12.19
C CYS A 97 -10.53 -22.41 11.87
N LYS A 98 -11.40 -22.48 12.88
CA LYS A 98 -12.82 -22.13 12.78
C LYS A 98 -13.16 -20.97 13.69
N VAL A 99 -13.80 -19.94 13.14
CA VAL A 99 -14.32 -18.82 13.95
C VAL A 99 -15.58 -19.27 14.68
N GLU A 100 -15.62 -19.07 15.99
CA GLU A 100 -16.77 -19.41 16.83
C GLU A 100 -17.64 -18.17 17.11
N PHE A 101 -18.96 -18.36 17.02
CA PHE A 101 -19.96 -17.32 17.20
C PHE A 101 -20.92 -17.69 18.33
N ASP A 102 -21.36 -16.69 19.10
CA ASP A 102 -22.39 -16.88 20.11
C ASP A 102 -23.80 -16.90 19.50
N LYS A 103 -24.82 -17.02 20.36
CA LYS A 103 -26.24 -17.06 19.95
C LYS A 103 -26.71 -15.75 19.31
N GLU A 104 -26.00 -14.65 19.54
CA GLU A 104 -26.30 -13.33 18.96
C GLU A 104 -25.53 -13.09 17.65
N GLY A 105 -24.72 -14.07 17.22
CA GLY A 105 -23.93 -14.00 16.00
C GLY A 105 -22.63 -13.20 16.14
N LYS A 106 -22.18 -12.92 17.37
CA LYS A 106 -20.92 -12.23 17.64
C LYS A 106 -19.78 -13.24 17.77
N ALA A 107 -18.67 -12.97 17.08
CA ALA A 107 -17.47 -13.80 17.17
C ALA A 107 -16.84 -13.67 18.56
N PHE A 108 -16.51 -14.81 19.19
CA PHE A 108 -15.90 -14.84 20.54
C PHE A 108 -14.58 -15.61 20.62
N GLY A 109 -14.16 -16.30 19.55
CA GLY A 109 -12.96 -17.11 19.56
C GLY A 109 -12.66 -17.79 18.23
N VAL A 110 -11.53 -18.48 18.20
CA VAL A 110 -11.12 -19.37 17.10
C VAL A 110 -10.79 -20.73 17.71
N THR A 111 -11.36 -21.78 17.12
CA THR A 111 -11.04 -23.17 17.45
C THR A 111 -10.02 -23.70 16.45
N SER A 112 -8.94 -24.31 16.93
CA SER A 112 -8.01 -25.13 16.14
C SER A 112 -7.67 -26.40 16.93
N GLU A 113 -7.53 -27.53 16.25
CA GLU A 113 -7.17 -28.83 16.86
C GLU A 113 -8.00 -29.24 18.10
N GLY A 114 -9.26 -28.80 18.17
CA GLY A 114 -10.17 -29.10 19.27
C GLY A 114 -10.07 -28.14 20.47
N GLU A 115 -9.15 -27.18 20.45
CA GLU A 115 -9.00 -26.15 21.47
C GLU A 115 -9.51 -24.79 20.97
N THR A 116 -10.19 -24.04 21.84
CA THR A 116 -10.73 -22.72 21.50
C THR A 116 -10.00 -21.61 22.23
N ALA A 117 -9.29 -20.76 21.48
CA ALA A 117 -8.76 -19.50 21.97
C ALA A 117 -9.83 -18.41 21.92
N LYS A 118 -10.08 -17.74 23.05
CA LYS A 118 -11.11 -16.68 23.16
C LYS A 118 -10.53 -15.31 22.83
N CYS A 119 -11.31 -14.47 22.15
CA CYS A 119 -10.93 -13.10 21.82
C CYS A 119 -12.14 -12.16 21.77
N LYS A 120 -11.88 -10.85 21.78
CA LYS A 120 -12.94 -9.84 21.67
C LYS A 120 -13.32 -9.53 20.21
N LYS A 121 -12.38 -9.73 19.29
CA LYS A 121 -12.49 -9.42 17.86
C LYS A 121 -11.65 -10.43 17.09
N VAL A 122 -12.16 -10.87 15.94
CA VAL A 122 -11.45 -11.72 14.98
C VAL A 122 -11.22 -10.91 13.72
N VAL A 123 -10.00 -10.96 13.19
CA VAL A 123 -9.64 -10.42 11.88
C VAL A 123 -9.12 -11.60 11.07
N CYS A 124 -9.71 -11.85 9.91
CA CYS A 124 -9.35 -12.98 9.07
C CYS A 124 -9.53 -12.64 7.59
N ASP A 125 -8.87 -13.41 6.73
CA ASP A 125 -9.16 -13.38 5.30
C ASP A 125 -10.58 -13.91 5.04
N THR A 126 -11.15 -13.49 3.92
CA THR A 126 -12.47 -13.89 3.43
C THR A 126 -12.64 -15.41 3.30
N SER A 127 -11.57 -16.16 3.02
CA SER A 127 -11.59 -17.63 2.92
C SER A 127 -11.99 -18.34 4.23
N TYR A 128 -11.83 -17.71 5.39
CA TYR A 128 -12.23 -18.30 6.68
C TYR A 128 -13.73 -18.15 6.97
N LEU A 129 -14.45 -17.30 6.23
CA LEU A 129 -15.87 -17.01 6.43
C LEU A 129 -16.63 -16.91 5.09
N PRO A 130 -16.66 -17.99 4.28
CA PRO A 130 -17.25 -17.97 2.94
C PRO A 130 -18.76 -17.65 2.91
N ASP A 131 -19.47 -17.84 4.02
CA ASP A 131 -20.90 -17.53 4.13
C ASP A 131 -21.18 -16.07 4.51
N LYS A 132 -20.14 -15.29 4.83
CA LYS A 132 -20.25 -13.87 5.23
C LYS A 132 -19.62 -12.92 4.21
N ILE A 133 -19.42 -13.38 2.98
CA ILE A 133 -18.79 -12.60 1.91
C ILE A 133 -19.76 -12.34 0.77
N GLN A 134 -19.54 -11.22 0.08
CA GLN A 134 -20.20 -10.90 -1.17
C GLN A 134 -19.13 -10.81 -2.25
N LYS A 135 -19.34 -11.53 -3.37
CA LYS A 135 -18.48 -11.43 -4.52
C LYS A 135 -18.71 -10.09 -5.24
N VAL A 136 -17.65 -9.31 -5.39
CA VAL A 136 -17.69 -7.99 -6.03
C VAL A 136 -17.10 -7.96 -7.43
N GLY A 137 -16.35 -9.00 -7.82
CA GLY A 137 -15.72 -9.08 -9.14
C GLY A 137 -14.84 -10.32 -9.30
N LYS A 138 -14.12 -10.36 -10.41
CA LYS A 138 -13.10 -11.35 -10.75
C LYS A 138 -11.93 -10.60 -11.39
N VAL A 139 -10.72 -11.10 -11.21
CA VAL A 139 -9.51 -10.54 -11.83
C VAL A 139 -8.85 -11.67 -12.63
N ALA A 140 -8.50 -11.42 -13.88
CA ALA A 140 -7.81 -12.35 -14.79
C ALA A 140 -6.34 -11.96 -14.90
N ARG A 141 -5.43 -12.92 -14.71
CA ARG A 141 -4.06 -12.52 -14.39
C ARG A 141 -3.02 -13.60 -14.73
N ALA A 142 -1.92 -13.31 -15.41
CA ALA A 142 -0.99 -14.30 -15.95
C ALA A 142 0.46 -14.05 -15.51
N ILE A 143 1.17 -15.12 -15.12
CA ILE A 143 2.60 -15.08 -14.77
C ILE A 143 3.37 -15.83 -15.85
N CYS A 144 4.33 -15.14 -16.46
CA CYS A 144 5.21 -15.71 -17.48
C CYS A 144 6.64 -15.85 -16.93
N ILE A 145 7.43 -16.75 -17.53
CA ILE A 145 8.87 -16.83 -17.28
C ILE A 145 9.58 -16.61 -18.61
N MET A 146 10.42 -15.59 -18.66
CA MET A 146 11.15 -15.21 -19.86
C MET A 146 12.66 -15.33 -19.62
N SER A 147 13.41 -15.56 -20.71
CA SER A 147 14.87 -15.64 -20.69
C SER A 147 15.55 -14.41 -21.32
N HIS A 148 14.76 -13.36 -21.56
CA HIS A 148 15.20 -12.09 -22.13
C HIS A 148 14.30 -10.97 -21.58
N PRO A 149 14.75 -9.70 -21.59
CA PRO A 149 13.90 -8.56 -21.24
C PRO A 149 12.71 -8.43 -22.19
N ILE A 150 11.71 -7.64 -21.78
CA ILE A 150 10.57 -7.32 -22.63
C ILE A 150 11.06 -6.45 -23.80
N PRO A 151 10.69 -6.75 -25.06
CA PRO A 151 11.08 -5.93 -26.21
C PRO A 151 10.70 -4.45 -26.02
N ASP A 152 11.48 -3.56 -26.64
CA ASP A 152 11.22 -2.11 -26.62
C ASP A 152 11.22 -1.46 -25.23
N THR A 153 11.87 -2.09 -24.24
CA THR A 153 12.01 -1.55 -22.87
C THR A 153 13.44 -1.15 -22.52
N ASN A 154 14.31 -0.97 -23.52
CA ASN A 154 15.72 -0.65 -23.32
C ASN A 154 16.42 -1.64 -22.35
N ASP A 155 16.14 -2.94 -22.53
CA ASP A 155 16.66 -4.05 -21.72
C ASP A 155 16.41 -3.92 -20.20
N SER A 156 15.35 -3.21 -19.81
CA SER A 156 15.03 -2.92 -18.41
C SER A 156 14.83 -4.19 -17.56
N HIS A 157 15.43 -4.20 -16.37
CA HIS A 157 15.30 -5.29 -15.39
C HIS A 157 13.96 -5.29 -14.63
N SER A 158 13.23 -4.19 -14.70
CA SER A 158 11.85 -4.05 -14.25
C SER A 158 11.12 -3.04 -15.11
N VAL A 159 9.85 -3.28 -15.40
CA VAL A 159 9.04 -2.37 -16.21
C VAL A 159 7.58 -2.46 -15.80
N ARG A 160 6.86 -1.34 -15.92
CA ARG A 160 5.40 -1.29 -15.85
C ARG A 160 4.86 -0.83 -17.19
N VAL A 161 3.96 -1.60 -17.77
CA VAL A 161 3.25 -1.28 -19.02
C VAL A 161 1.76 -1.23 -18.72
N ILE A 162 1.09 -0.21 -19.24
CA ILE A 162 -0.36 -0.06 -19.13
C ILE A 162 -0.91 -0.14 -20.56
N LEU A 163 -1.81 -1.09 -20.79
CA LEU A 163 -2.51 -1.26 -22.05
C LEU A 163 -3.93 -0.73 -21.87
N LEU A 164 -4.25 0.35 -22.57
CA LEU A 164 -5.51 1.05 -22.37
C LEU A 164 -6.67 0.25 -22.98
N GLN A 165 -7.76 0.13 -22.25
CA GLN A 165 -8.96 -0.61 -22.62
C GLN A 165 -9.48 -0.26 -24.02
N LYS A 166 -9.43 1.04 -24.40
CA LYS A 166 -9.88 1.54 -25.71
C LYS A 166 -9.02 1.04 -26.87
N GLN A 167 -7.74 0.72 -26.63
CA GLN A 167 -6.83 0.19 -27.64
C GLN A 167 -7.02 -1.32 -27.83
N LEU A 168 -7.63 -1.99 -26.85
CA LEU A 168 -7.81 -3.43 -26.81
C LEU A 168 -9.25 -3.86 -27.13
N ASP A 169 -10.18 -2.91 -27.32
CA ASP A 169 -11.63 -3.18 -27.38
C ASP A 169 -12.16 -3.91 -26.13
N HIS A 170 -11.59 -3.54 -24.97
CA HIS A 170 -11.94 -4.06 -23.66
C HIS A 170 -12.67 -2.99 -22.83
N LYS A 171 -13.34 -3.40 -21.76
CA LYS A 171 -13.98 -2.52 -20.78
C LYS A 171 -13.03 -2.06 -19.68
N SER A 172 -11.97 -2.81 -19.42
CA SER A 172 -11.00 -2.51 -18.36
C SER A 172 -9.56 -2.54 -18.89
N ASP A 173 -8.70 -1.67 -18.35
CA ASP A 173 -7.28 -1.62 -18.70
C ASP A 173 -6.57 -2.93 -18.34
N MET A 174 -5.50 -3.24 -19.05
CA MET A 174 -4.58 -4.33 -18.67
C MET A 174 -3.26 -3.75 -18.16
N TYR A 175 -2.75 -4.33 -17.09
CA TYR A 175 -1.51 -3.93 -16.46
C TYR A 175 -0.49 -5.05 -16.57
N LEU A 176 0.69 -4.74 -17.08
CA LEU A 176 1.84 -5.62 -17.03
C LEU A 176 2.89 -5.00 -16.11
N PHE A 177 3.31 -5.76 -15.11
CA PHE A 177 4.50 -5.46 -14.32
C PHE A 177 5.51 -6.56 -14.54
N CYS A 178 6.77 -6.23 -14.76
CA CYS A 178 7.84 -7.21 -14.88
C CYS A 178 8.93 -6.86 -13.89
N CYS A 179 9.47 -7.88 -13.23
CA CYS A 179 10.71 -7.82 -12.50
C CYS A 179 11.59 -9.02 -12.89
N SER A 180 12.83 -9.02 -12.47
CA SER A 180 13.82 -10.00 -12.93
C SER A 180 14.75 -10.42 -11.80
N TYR A 181 15.72 -11.26 -12.14
CA TYR A 181 16.80 -11.67 -11.24
C TYR A 181 17.51 -10.53 -10.51
N ALA A 182 17.51 -9.30 -11.05
CA ALA A 182 18.06 -8.12 -10.37
C ALA A 182 17.33 -7.78 -9.06
N HIS A 183 16.10 -8.27 -8.89
CA HIS A 183 15.28 -8.09 -7.69
C HIS A 183 15.30 -9.33 -6.79
N ASN A 184 16.15 -10.32 -7.07
CA ASN A 184 16.24 -11.59 -6.35
C ASN A 184 14.93 -12.41 -6.31
N VAL A 185 14.05 -12.20 -7.28
CA VAL A 185 12.80 -12.97 -7.42
C VAL A 185 12.91 -14.13 -8.42
N ALA A 186 14.01 -14.18 -9.19
CA ALA A 186 14.22 -15.15 -10.26
C ALA A 186 15.69 -15.56 -10.34
N ALA A 187 15.96 -16.74 -10.92
CA ALA A 187 17.31 -17.17 -11.25
C ALA A 187 17.98 -16.20 -12.25
N LYS A 188 19.32 -16.10 -12.20
CA LYS A 188 20.10 -15.20 -13.07
C LYS A 188 19.70 -15.34 -14.56
N GLY A 189 19.45 -14.21 -15.21
CA GLY A 189 19.02 -14.15 -16.62
C GLY A 189 17.53 -14.40 -16.84
N LYS A 190 16.73 -14.59 -15.79
CA LYS A 190 15.27 -14.79 -15.91
C LYS A 190 14.49 -13.53 -15.54
N TYR A 191 13.37 -13.35 -16.24
CA TYR A 191 12.42 -12.26 -16.10
C TYR A 191 11.04 -12.85 -15.82
N ILE A 192 10.26 -12.18 -14.98
CA ILE A 192 8.93 -12.61 -14.53
C ILE A 192 7.95 -11.47 -14.80
N PRO A 193 7.27 -11.46 -15.95
CA PRO A 193 6.11 -10.61 -16.18
C PRO A 193 4.87 -11.16 -15.46
N PHE A 194 4.15 -10.24 -14.84
CA PHE A 194 2.85 -10.36 -14.22
C PHE A 194 1.88 -9.50 -15.04
N VAL A 195 0.84 -10.11 -15.61
CA VAL A 195 -0.20 -9.41 -16.37
C VAL A 195 -1.50 -9.50 -15.59
N SER A 196 -2.26 -8.42 -15.46
CA SER A 196 -3.54 -8.42 -14.74
C SER A 196 -4.58 -7.50 -15.39
N THR A 197 -5.85 -7.89 -15.33
CA THR A 197 -7.00 -7.07 -15.73
C THR A 197 -8.27 -7.52 -15.01
N GLU A 198 -9.31 -6.69 -15.01
CA GLU A 198 -10.62 -7.10 -14.53
C GLU A 198 -11.21 -8.15 -15.46
N ALA A 199 -11.72 -9.25 -14.92
CA ALA A 199 -12.26 -10.32 -15.74
C ALA A 199 -13.65 -9.94 -16.28
N GLU A 200 -13.74 -9.78 -17.59
CA GLU A 200 -14.99 -9.43 -18.28
C GLU A 200 -15.87 -10.65 -18.60
N SER A 201 -15.39 -11.87 -18.30
CA SER A 201 -16.10 -13.12 -18.54
C SER A 201 -15.97 -14.12 -17.38
N ASP A 202 -16.84 -15.12 -17.36
CA ASP A 202 -16.92 -16.11 -16.27
C ASP A 202 -15.83 -17.19 -16.30
N LYS A 203 -15.12 -17.34 -17.42
CA LYS A 203 -13.97 -18.23 -17.61
C LYS A 203 -12.68 -17.44 -17.86
N PRO A 204 -12.19 -16.66 -16.88
CA PRO A 204 -10.86 -16.08 -17.00
C PRO A 204 -9.84 -17.20 -16.81
N GLU A 205 -9.10 -17.54 -17.87
CA GLU A 205 -7.86 -18.28 -17.69
C GLU A 205 -6.89 -17.33 -16.96
N SER A 206 -6.43 -17.74 -15.76
CA SER A 206 -5.26 -17.23 -15.00
C SER A 206 -5.45 -16.28 -13.76
N TYR A 207 -4.57 -16.45 -12.74
CA TYR A 207 -4.41 -15.89 -11.35
C TYR A 207 -3.20 -14.89 -11.18
N ASP A 208 -3.18 -13.87 -10.26
CA ASP A 208 -2.34 -12.61 -10.41
C ASP A 208 -2.77 -11.23 -9.76
N ALA A 209 -2.44 -10.95 -8.49
CA ALA A 209 -2.78 -9.70 -7.78
C ALA A 209 -1.98 -8.44 -8.16
N THR A 210 -2.65 -7.37 -8.66
CA THR A 210 -2.05 -6.00 -8.64
C THR A 210 -2.98 -4.77 -8.53
N THR A 211 -4.27 -4.90 -8.21
CA THR A 211 -5.09 -3.72 -7.81
C THR A 211 -5.22 -3.54 -6.29
N HIS A 212 -4.60 -4.42 -5.50
CA HIS A 212 -4.89 -4.50 -4.07
C HIS A 212 -4.17 -3.49 -3.19
N PHE A 213 -3.00 -2.93 -3.51
CA PHE A 213 -2.23 -2.23 -2.47
C PHE A 213 -2.92 -0.98 -1.90
N GLU A 214 -3.51 -0.13 -2.74
CA GLU A 214 -4.24 1.06 -2.26
C GLU A 214 -5.52 0.68 -1.51
N MET A 215 -6.31 -0.27 -2.03
CA MET A 215 -7.50 -0.77 -1.35
C MET A 215 -7.14 -1.46 -0.03
N THR A 216 -6.07 -2.27 -0.01
CA THR A 216 -5.55 -2.94 1.18
C THR A 216 -5.09 -1.94 2.22
N VAL A 217 -4.39 -0.85 1.86
CA VAL A 217 -4.00 0.20 2.82
C VAL A 217 -5.25 0.88 3.40
N LYS A 218 -6.23 1.24 2.56
CA LYS A 218 -7.50 1.82 3.03
C LYS A 218 -8.26 0.85 3.93
N ASP A 219 -8.30 -0.43 3.58
CA ASP A 219 -8.92 -1.49 4.36
C ASP A 219 -8.20 -1.66 5.70
N VAL A 220 -6.87 -1.66 5.72
CA VAL A 220 -6.07 -1.74 6.95
C VAL A 220 -6.35 -0.54 7.85
N ILE A 221 -6.38 0.69 7.32
CA ILE A 221 -6.69 1.90 8.10
C ILE A 221 -8.11 1.81 8.66
N ALA A 222 -9.09 1.44 7.83
CA ALA A 222 -10.48 1.29 8.24
C ALA A 222 -10.66 0.18 9.29
N MET A 223 -10.00 -0.97 9.11
CA MET A 223 -9.99 -2.07 10.07
C MET A 223 -9.33 -1.65 11.37
N TYR A 224 -8.17 -1.00 11.34
CA TYR A 224 -7.49 -0.49 12.52
C TYR A 224 -8.40 0.43 13.34
N TYR A 225 -9.08 1.36 12.69
CA TYR A 225 -10.05 2.24 13.36
C TYR A 225 -11.22 1.45 13.97
N LYS A 226 -11.82 0.51 13.23
CA LYS A 226 -12.91 -0.36 13.75
C LYS A 226 -12.45 -1.24 14.93
N ILE A 227 -11.19 -1.69 14.94
CA ILE A 227 -10.64 -2.56 15.98
C ILE A 227 -10.27 -1.75 17.23
N THR A 228 -9.63 -0.60 17.07
CA THR A 228 -9.01 0.13 18.19
C THR A 228 -9.81 1.34 18.65
N GLY A 229 -10.69 1.88 17.81
CA GLY A 229 -11.35 3.18 18.00
C GLY A 229 -10.41 4.38 17.79
N LYS A 230 -9.19 4.17 17.27
CA LYS A 230 -8.17 5.21 17.09
C LYS A 230 -7.81 5.38 15.62
N ALA A 231 -7.46 6.60 15.23
CA ALA A 231 -6.82 6.84 13.93
C ALA A 231 -5.44 6.17 13.90
N LEU A 232 -5.06 5.61 12.74
CA LEU A 232 -3.74 5.01 12.57
C LEU A 232 -2.69 6.11 12.63
N ASN A 233 -1.81 6.04 13.63
CA ASN A 233 -0.66 6.92 13.74
C ASN A 233 0.58 6.17 13.23
N LEU A 234 1.18 6.66 12.15
CA LEU A 234 2.37 6.08 11.53
C LEU A 234 3.69 6.61 12.13
N SER A 235 3.63 7.56 13.08
CA SER A 235 4.79 7.96 13.87
C SER A 235 5.07 6.91 14.94
N VAL A 236 5.73 5.82 14.53
CA VAL A 236 6.19 4.77 15.44
C VAL A 236 7.68 4.97 15.72
N ASP A 237 8.07 4.96 16.99
CA ASP A 237 9.46 4.92 17.39
C ASP A 237 10.03 3.51 17.12
N LEU A 238 10.83 3.41 16.06
CA LEU A 238 11.44 2.16 15.60
C LEU A 238 12.71 1.77 16.38
N SER A 239 13.11 2.55 17.40
CA SER A 239 14.32 2.24 18.20
C SER A 239 14.25 0.84 18.82
N ALA A 240 13.07 0.40 19.27
CA ALA A 240 12.85 -0.95 19.81
C ALA A 240 13.04 -2.08 18.77
N ALA A 241 12.85 -1.81 17.47
CA ALA A 241 13.07 -2.79 16.40
C ALA A 241 14.53 -2.89 15.96
N SER A 242 15.36 -1.89 16.29
CA SER A 242 16.77 -1.81 15.91
C SER A 242 17.75 -2.43 16.92
N ALA A 243 17.28 -2.84 18.10
CA ALA A 243 18.14 -3.31 19.20
C ALA A 243 18.69 -4.75 19.07
N THR A 244 18.85 -5.28 17.85
CA THR A 244 19.44 -6.63 17.64
C THR A 244 20.52 -6.58 16.56
N ALA A 245 21.65 -5.96 16.88
CA ALA A 245 22.88 -6.02 16.08
C ALA A 245 24.13 -5.76 16.93
N GLU A 246 24.26 -6.38 18.10
CA GLU A 246 25.55 -6.54 18.78
C GLU A 246 25.58 -7.91 19.47
N GLU A 247 26.09 -8.92 18.76
CA GLU A 247 26.87 -10.06 19.29
C GLU A 247 27.64 -10.74 18.15
#